data_AF-A0A2C9D7U5-F1
#
_entry.id   AF-A0A2C9D7U5-F1
#
_cell.length_a   1.000
_cell.length_b   1.000
_cell.length_c   1.000
_cell.angle_alpha   90.00
_cell.angle_beta   90.00
_cell.angle_gamma   90.00
#
_symmetry.space_group_name_H-M   'P 1'
#
loop_
_entity.id
_entity.type
_entity.pdbx_description
1 polymer ?
#
loop_
_entity_poly.entity_id
_entity_poly.type
_entity_poly.pdbx_seq_one_letter_code
_entity_poly.pdbx_strand_id
1 'polypeptide(L)' 'MVYFIRERLLPKSVSVVFAGLLFLLIWAALVIVMSVSTLALYALSEHPVFMSINQNAGLIAAAIGASGFAIAAFARD' A
#
# COMPACT_ATOMS: atom_id res chain seq x y z
N MET A 1 12.63 -20.76 -4.02
CA MET A 1 12.40 -19.92 -2.82
C MET A 1 11.01 -19.30 -2.76
N VAL A 2 10.53 -18.61 -3.81
CA VAL A 2 9.17 -18.00 -3.86
C VAL A 2 8.05 -19.04 -3.62
N TYR A 3 8.19 -20.24 -4.20
CA TYR A 3 7.25 -21.36 -3.99
C TYR A 3 7.17 -21.83 -2.52
N PHE A 4 8.28 -21.74 -1.79
CA PHE A 4 8.37 -22.19 -0.40
C PHE A 4 7.69 -21.20 0.57
N ILE A 5 7.72 -19.91 0.25
CA ILE A 5 7.00 -18.86 0.98
C ILE A 5 5.49 -19.00 0.74
N ARG A 6 5.09 -19.30 -0.50
CA ARG A 6 3.70 -19.49 -0.91
C ARG A 6 2.99 -20.60 -0.14
N GLU A 7 3.62 -21.77 0.04
CA GLU A 7 3.01 -22.90 0.76
C GLU A 7 2.83 -22.67 2.27
N ARG A 8 3.60 -21.75 2.86
CA ARG A 8 3.54 -21.46 4.30
C ARG A 8 2.58 -20.32 4.66
N LEU A 9 2.38 -19.37 3.75
CA LEU A 9 1.63 -18.14 4.03
C LEU A 9 0.23 -18.12 3.43
N LEU A 10 -0.03 -18.91 2.36
CA LEU A 10 -1.33 -18.92 1.71
C LEU A 10 -1.93 -20.32 1.73
N PRO A 11 -3.15 -20.51 2.26
CA PRO A 11 -3.88 -21.76 2.12
C PRO A 11 -3.98 -22.11 0.63
N LYS A 12 -3.84 -23.39 0.25
CA LYS A 12 -3.93 -23.86 -1.14
C LYS A 12 -5.22 -23.43 -1.87
N SER A 13 -6.25 -23.04 -1.13
CA SER A 13 -7.53 -22.52 -1.63
C SER A 13 -7.52 -21.04 -2.04
N VAL A 14 -6.52 -20.25 -1.64
CA VAL A 14 -6.48 -18.80 -1.90
C VAL A 14 -5.65 -18.51 -3.14
N SER A 15 -6.31 -17.92 -4.15
CA SER A 15 -5.62 -17.44 -5.36
C SER A 15 -4.61 -16.35 -5.00
N VAL A 16 -3.39 -16.46 -5.54
CA VAL A 16 -2.31 -15.48 -5.37
C VAL A 16 -2.77 -14.08 -5.80
N VAL A 17 -3.60 -14.02 -6.84
CA VAL A 17 -4.21 -12.78 -7.34
C VAL A 17 -5.12 -12.16 -6.29
N PHE A 18 -5.91 -12.98 -5.58
CA PHE A 18 -6.79 -12.50 -4.52
C PHE A 18 -6.01 -11.99 -3.31
N ALA A 19 -4.94 -12.70 -2.91
CA ALA A 19 -4.04 -12.27 -1.85
C ALA A 19 -3.32 -10.95 -2.20
N GLY A 20 -2.86 -10.81 -3.44
CA GLY A 20 -2.25 -9.57 -3.95
C GLY A 20 -3.24 -8.41 -3.98
N LEU A 21 -4.47 -8.62 -4.44
CA LEU A 21 -5.53 -7.61 -4.42
C LEU A 21 -5.89 -7.19 -2.98
N LEU A 22 -6.02 -8.15 -2.06
CA LEU A 22 -6.32 -7.86 -0.66
C LEU A 22 -5.20 -7.02 -0.02
N PHE A 23 -3.94 -7.36 -0.31
CA PHE A 23 -2.79 -6.59 0.14
C PHE A 23 -2.80 -5.16 -0.41
N LEU A 24 -3.07 -4.98 -1.71
CA LEU A 24 -3.19 -3.67 -2.34
C LEU A 24 -4.30 -2.82 -1.71
N LEU A 25 -5.45 -3.44 -1.38
CA LEU A 25 -6.56 -2.75 -0.71
C LEU A 25 -6.19 -2.31 0.71
N ILE A 26 -5.57 -3.19 1.50
CA ILE A 26 -5.09 -2.86 2.85
C ILE A 26 -4.06 -1.72 2.80
N TRP A 27 -3.13 -1.79 1.85
CA TRP A 27 -2.13 -0.75 1.64
C TRP A 27 -2.75 0.59 1.25
N ALA A 28 -3.69 0.59 0.29
CA ALA A 28 -4.40 1.80 -0.12
C ALA A 28 -5.18 2.43 1.06
N ALA A 29 -5.86 1.60 1.86
CA ALA A 29 -6.56 2.06 3.05
C ALA A 29 -5.61 2.71 4.06
N LEU A 30 -4.44 2.11 4.30
CA LEU A 30 -3.42 2.66 5.19
C LEU A 30 -2.94 4.05 4.72
N VAL A 31 -2.68 4.20 3.42
CA VAL A 31 -2.25 5.47 2.81
C VAL A 31 -3.32 6.55 2.98
N ILE A 32 -4.60 6.20 2.76
CA ILE A 32 -5.72 7.14 2.94
C ILE A 32 -5.80 7.61 4.39
N VAL A 33 -5.71 6.69 5.36
CA VAL A 33 -5.76 7.02 6.79
C VAL A 33 -4.61 7.95 7.17
N MET A 34 -3.39 7.64 6.73
CA MET A 34 -2.23 8.53 6.97
C MET A 34 -2.43 9.90 6.35
N SER A 35 -2.91 9.98 5.11
CA SER A 35 -3.14 11.24 4.39
C SER A 35 -4.18 12.12 5.10
N VAL A 36 -5.31 11.52 5.50
CA VAL A 36 -6.36 12.21 6.27
C VAL A 36 -5.83 12.68 7.62
N SER A 37 -5.02 11.87 8.30
CA SER A 37 -4.42 12.22 9.58
C SER A 37 -3.47 13.41 9.46
N THR A 38 -2.60 13.43 8.43
CA THR A 38 -1.72 14.59 8.16
C THR A 38 -2.50 15.84 7.77
N LEU A 39 -3.59 15.70 7.02
CA LEU A 39 -4.44 16.84 6.65
C LEU A 39 -5.18 17.40 7.87
N ALA A 40 -5.65 16.53 8.77
CA ALA A 40 -6.27 16.93 10.03
C ALA A 40 -5.26 17.65 10.95
N LEU A 41 -4.03 17.15 11.05
CA LEU A 41 -2.94 17.81 11.79
C LEU A 41 -2.58 19.16 11.18
N TYR A 42 -2.56 19.27 9.85
CA TYR A 42 -2.39 20.56 9.17
C TYR A 42 -3.54 21.53 9.51
N ALA A 43 -4.79 21.08 9.46
CA ALA A 43 -5.94 21.92 9.78
C ALA A 43 -5.97 22.43 11.23
N LEU A 44 -5.38 21.67 12.17
CA LEU A 44 -5.30 22.04 13.58
C LEU A 44 -4.10 22.92 13.92
N SER A 45 -2.98 22.75 13.23
CA SER A 45 -1.72 23.43 13.56
C SER A 45 -1.34 24.55 12.59
N GLU A 46 -1.96 24.58 11.40
CA GLU A 46 -1.60 25.42 10.24
C GLU A 46 -0.11 25.35 9.86
N HIS A 47 0.62 24.34 10.36
CA HIS A 47 2.05 24.26 10.18
C HIS A 47 2.39 23.63 8.82
N PRO A 48 3.13 24.33 7.93
CA PRO A 48 3.32 23.93 6.53
C PRO A 48 4.05 22.60 6.36
N VAL A 49 4.76 22.14 7.38
CA VAL A 49 5.42 20.82 7.41
C VAL A 49 4.43 19.67 7.21
N PHE A 50 3.20 19.76 7.71
CA PHE A 50 2.23 18.68 7.52
C PHE A 50 1.73 18.59 6.07
N MET A 51 1.67 19.72 5.37
CA MET A 51 1.36 19.78 3.94
C MET A 51 2.47 19.10 3.12
N SER A 52 3.73 19.38 3.44
CA SER A 52 4.88 18.76 2.72
C SER A 52 5.02 17.27 3.03
N ILE A 53 4.77 16.85 4.27
CA ILE A 53 4.73 15.43 4.65
C ILE A 53 3.63 14.71 3.86
N ASN A 54 2.43 15.29 3.76
CA ASN A 54 1.32 14.68 3.01
C ASN A 54 1.65 14.50 1.51
N GLN A 55 2.28 15.49 0.88
CA GLN A 55 2.71 15.42 -0.53
C GLN A 55 3.80 14.36 -0.76
N ASN A 56 4.83 14.34 0.10
CA ASN A 56 5.91 13.35 0.00
C ASN A 56 5.43 11.93 0.30
N ALA A 57 4.54 11.77 1.29
CA ALA A 57 3.92 10.49 1.61
C ALA A 57 3.08 9.97 0.43
N GLY A 58 2.36 10.85 -0.27
CA GLY A 58 1.62 10.49 -1.49
C GLY A 58 2.51 9.94 -2.60
N LEU A 59 3.68 10.56 -2.84
CA LEU A 59 4.65 10.08 -3.82
C LEU A 59 5.24 8.71 -3.44
N ILE A 60 5.58 8.51 -2.17
CA ILE A 60 6.09 7.23 -1.65
C ILE A 60 5.00 6.15 -1.77
N ALA A 61 3.77 6.47 -1.42
CA ALA A 61 2.63 5.57 -1.52
C ALA A 61 2.35 5.15 -2.97
N ALA A 62 2.42 6.08 -3.92
CA ALA A 62 2.27 5.80 -5.34
C ALA A 62 3.40 4.91 -5.87
N ALA A 63 4.65 5.15 -5.46
CA ALA A 63 5.80 4.33 -5.85
C ALA A 63 5.71 2.89 -5.31
N ILE A 64 5.29 2.72 -4.06
CA ILE A 64 5.08 1.40 -3.45
C ILE A 64 3.86 0.70 -4.09
N GLY A 65 2.77 1.43 -4.33
CA GLY A 65 1.59 0.91 -5.01
C GLY A 65 1.89 0.41 -6.43
N ALA A 66 2.67 1.18 -7.20
CA ALA A 66 3.09 0.81 -8.55
C ALA A 66 3.99 -0.44 -8.57
N SER A 67 4.91 -0.55 -7.61
CA SER A 67 5.76 -1.74 -7.48
C SER A 67 4.99 -2.97 -7.00
N GLY A 68 4.02 -2.82 -6.08
CA GLY A 68 3.10 -3.89 -5.69
C GLY A 68 2.20 -4.36 -6.84
N PHE A 69 1.69 -3.43 -7.66
CA PHE A 69 0.93 -3.76 -8.87
C PHE A 69 1.79 -4.48 -9.91
N ALA A 70 3.04 -4.04 -10.12
CA ALA A 70 3.98 -4.71 -11.02
C ALA A 70 4.24 -6.16 -10.59
N ILE A 71 4.50 -6.41 -9.30
CA ILE A 71 4.70 -7.76 -8.76
C ILE A 71 3.44 -8.62 -8.95
N ALA A 72 2.25 -8.06 -8.70
CA ALA A 72 0.99 -8.76 -8.92
C ALA A 72 0.71 -9.07 -10.39
N ALA A 73 1.13 -8.19 -11.31
CA ALA A 73 1.05 -8.40 -12.75
C ALA A 73 2.00 -9.51 -13.21
N PHE A 74 3.26 -9.51 -12.77
CA PHE A 74 4.22 -10.57 -13.07
C PHE A 74 3.85 -11.92 -12.45
N ALA A 75 3.13 -11.95 -11.33
CA ALA A 75 2.66 -13.20 -10.72
C ALA A 75 1.49 -13.87 -11.46
N ARG A 76 0.96 -13.23 -12.52
CA ARG A 76 -0.07 -13.83 -13.39
C ARG A 76 0.51 -14.65 -14.54
N ASP A 77 1.78 -14.45 -14.89
CA ASP A 77 2.51 -15.20 -15.93
C ASP A 77 3.28 -16.39 -15.32
#